data_AF-A0A084WSS4-F1
#
_entry.id   AF-A0A084WSS4-F1
#
_cell.length_a   1.000
_cell.length_b   1.000
_cell.length_c   1.000
_cell.angle_alpha   90.00
_cell.angle_beta   90.00
_cell.angle_gamma   90.00
#
_symmetry.space_group_name_H-M   'P 1'
#
loop_
_entity.id
_entity.type
_entity.pdbx_description
1 polymer ?
#
loop_
_entity_poly.entity_id
_entity_poly.type
_entity_poly.pdbx_seq_one_letter_code
_entity_poly.pdbx_strand_id
1 'polypeptide(L)'
;MYVFYRILPGPHPETKFSRCEDVELPYESFAYDIDYTTRPNRKGGINLHCAGYAYRRKMAYQNTINWVCAYPLSKPPHTLRYPGRCAARCITNASGGIKFSKKPHNHAPTTVRTHFDPAEDEEKLANDDFACF
;
A
#
# COMPACT_ATOMS: atom_id res chain seq x y z
N MET A 1 -24.46 -1.92 43.15
CA MET A 1 -23.04 -1.49 43.16
C MET A 1 -22.52 -1.60 41.73
N TYR A 2 -22.32 -0.48 41.04
CA TYR A 2 -21.43 -0.41 39.87
C TYR A 2 -20.77 0.97 39.89
N VAL A 3 -19.45 0.96 40.01
CA VAL A 3 -18.61 2.16 40.05
C VAL A 3 -18.30 2.55 38.61
N PHE A 4 -18.72 3.74 38.18
CA PHE A 4 -18.33 4.32 36.90
C PHE A 4 -17.05 5.15 37.11
N TYR A 5 -15.94 4.75 36.50
CA TYR A 5 -14.75 5.60 36.41
C TYR A 5 -14.88 6.50 35.18
N ARG A 6 -15.08 7.81 35.41
CA ARG A 6 -14.85 8.85 34.39
C ARG A 6 -13.36 9.16 34.35
N ILE A 7 -12.71 8.92 33.21
CA ILE A 7 -11.34 9.40 32.95
C ILE A 7 -11.46 10.70 32.15
N LEU A 8 -10.94 11.79 32.70
CA LEU A 8 -10.77 13.08 32.01
C LEU A 8 -9.61 12.98 30.99
N PRO A 9 -9.68 13.67 29.84
CA PRO A 9 -8.61 13.63 28.84
C PRO A 9 -7.41 14.47 29.30
N GLY A 10 -6.25 13.82 29.44
CA GLY A 10 -4.95 14.48 29.60
C GLY A 10 -4.46 15.09 28.27
N PRO A 11 -3.43 15.97 28.31
CA PRO A 11 -3.05 16.80 27.17
C PRO A 11 -2.40 15.95 26.07
N HIS A 12 -2.92 16.09 24.86
CA HIS A 12 -2.52 15.34 23.67
C HIS A 12 -1.26 15.97 23.03
N PRO A 13 -0.12 15.25 22.92
CA PRO A 13 0.98 15.69 22.08
C PRO A 13 0.66 15.41 20.61
N GLU A 14 0.88 16.41 19.76
CA GLU A 14 0.51 16.48 18.34
C GLU A 14 1.05 15.31 17.49
N THR A 15 0.29 14.24 17.31
CA THR A 15 0.58 13.19 16.31
C THR A 15 0.01 13.60 14.96
N LYS A 16 0.91 13.86 14.00
CA LYS A 16 0.53 14.26 12.64
C LYS A 16 0.18 13.04 11.80
N PHE A 17 -1.12 12.89 11.52
CA PHE A 17 -1.73 11.84 10.70
C PHE A 17 -1.32 11.92 9.23
N SER A 18 -1.15 10.77 8.56
CA SER A 18 -1.04 10.71 7.09
C SER A 18 -1.96 9.62 6.55
N ARG A 19 -2.96 10.05 5.77
CA ARG A 19 -4.10 9.28 5.28
C ARG A 19 -3.76 8.47 4.02
N CYS A 20 -3.89 7.14 4.10
CA CYS A 20 -4.42 6.31 3.01
C CYS A 20 -5.92 6.23 3.34
N GLU A 21 -6.80 6.69 2.45
CA GLU A 21 -8.19 7.07 2.78
C GLU A 21 -8.87 6.09 3.78
N ASP A 22 -9.10 6.63 5.00
CA ASP A 22 -9.90 6.10 6.12
C ASP A 22 -9.34 5.04 7.08
N VAL A 23 -8.01 4.88 7.23
CA VAL A 23 -7.43 4.13 8.37
C VAL A 23 -6.47 5.00 9.21
N GLU A 24 -6.81 5.20 10.49
CA GLU A 24 -6.03 5.95 11.49
C GLU A 24 -4.77 5.20 11.95
N LEU A 25 -3.76 5.08 11.08
CA LEU A 25 -2.53 4.37 11.46
C LEU A 25 -1.48 5.30 12.05
N PRO A 26 -0.89 4.98 13.22
CA PRO A 26 0.17 5.78 13.80
C PRO A 26 1.39 5.70 12.88
N TYR A 27 1.83 6.85 12.37
CA TYR A 27 2.96 6.94 11.43
C TYR A 27 4.30 6.47 12.04
N GLU A 28 4.36 6.26 13.36
CA GLU A 28 5.58 5.88 14.09
C GLU A 28 5.72 4.37 14.31
N SER A 29 4.62 3.63 14.28
CA SER A 29 4.58 2.20 14.57
C SER A 29 4.33 1.36 13.31
N PHE A 30 4.57 0.06 13.44
CA PHE A 30 4.16 -0.90 12.42
C PHE A 30 2.67 -1.20 12.57
N ALA A 31 1.95 -1.16 11.45
CA ALA A 31 0.60 -1.69 11.30
C ALA A 31 0.70 -3.16 10.89
N TYR A 32 -0.14 -4.01 11.47
CA TYR A 32 -0.17 -5.46 11.21
C TYR A 32 -1.50 -5.92 10.59
N ASP A 33 -2.44 -5.01 10.48
CA ASP A 33 -3.77 -5.14 9.90
C ASP A 33 -3.81 -4.70 8.42
N ILE A 34 -2.67 -4.30 7.84
CA ILE A 34 -2.56 -3.97 6.42
C ILE A 34 -1.95 -5.12 5.66
N ASP A 35 -2.71 -5.61 4.68
CA ASP A 35 -2.23 -6.59 3.72
C ASP A 35 -1.25 -5.99 2.72
N TYR A 36 -0.17 -6.72 2.49
CA TYR A 36 0.75 -6.49 1.39
C TYR A 36 1.28 -7.80 0.83
N THR A 37 1.66 -7.80 -0.45
CA THR A 37 2.26 -8.97 -1.09
C THR A 37 3.58 -8.60 -1.75
N THR A 38 4.54 -9.53 -1.75
CA THR A 38 5.77 -9.38 -2.51
C THR A 38 5.69 -10.20 -3.79
N ARG A 39 5.99 -9.57 -4.94
CA ARG A 39 6.00 -10.24 -6.24
C ARG A 39 7.36 -10.06 -6.94
N PRO A 40 7.89 -11.09 -7.60
CA PRO A 40 9.06 -10.93 -8.45
C PRO A 40 8.74 -9.96 -9.59
N ASN A 41 9.70 -9.11 -9.94
CA ASN A 41 9.58 -8.19 -11.06
C ASN A 41 10.36 -8.72 -12.28
N ARG A 42 10.04 -8.19 -13.48
CA ARG A 42 10.68 -8.60 -14.75
C ARG A 42 12.19 -8.32 -14.81
N LYS A 43 12.74 -7.55 -13.87
CA LYS A 43 14.17 -7.18 -13.80
C LYS A 43 14.93 -8.04 -12.77
N GLY A 44 14.36 -9.16 -12.32
CA GLY A 44 14.98 -10.08 -11.36
C GLY A 44 14.98 -9.59 -9.90
N GLY A 45 14.30 -8.47 -9.61
CA GLY A 45 14.10 -7.98 -8.25
C GLY A 45 12.74 -8.39 -7.67
N ILE A 46 12.44 -7.91 -6.48
CA ILE A 46 11.14 -8.09 -5.82
C ILE A 46 10.50 -6.71 -5.61
N ASN A 47 9.21 -6.62 -5.91
CA ASN A 47 8.39 -5.48 -5.60
C ASN A 47 7.41 -5.84 -4.48
N LEU A 48 7.14 -4.88 -3.60
CA LEU A 48 6.06 -4.94 -2.62
C LEU A 48 4.83 -4.24 -3.21
N HIS A 49 3.67 -4.86 -3.07
CA HIS A 49 2.38 -4.35 -3.49
C HIS A 49 1.50 -4.15 -2.27
N CYS A 50 0.98 -2.93 -2.08
CA CYS A 50 0.12 -2.57 -0.96
C CYS A 50 -0.79 -1.41 -1.37
N ALA A 51 -2.09 -1.51 -1.05
CA ALA A 51 -3.10 -0.49 -1.35
C ALA A 51 -3.07 0.02 -2.81
N GLY A 52 -2.89 -0.88 -3.79
CA GLY A 52 -2.80 -0.54 -5.21
C GLY A 52 -1.48 0.12 -5.67
N TYR A 53 -0.55 0.36 -4.75
CA TYR A 53 0.78 0.91 -5.02
C TYR A 53 1.85 -0.17 -5.10
N ALA A 54 2.82 0.03 -5.98
CA ALA A 54 4.00 -0.82 -6.10
C ALA A 54 5.24 -0.10 -5.55
N TYR A 55 6.04 -0.82 -4.79
CA TYR A 55 7.28 -0.36 -4.20
C TYR A 55 8.42 -1.30 -4.59
N ARG A 56 9.61 -0.74 -4.75
CA ARG A 56 10.85 -1.47 -5.02
C ARG A 56 11.73 -1.47 -3.78
N ARG A 57 12.45 -2.57 -3.57
CA ARG A 57 13.39 -2.71 -2.46
C ARG A 57 14.52 -1.68 -2.58
N LYS A 58 14.72 -0.88 -1.53
CA LYS A 58 15.83 0.08 -1.43
C LYS A 58 16.98 -0.48 -0.59
N MET A 59 16.66 -1.05 0.57
CA MET A 59 17.66 -1.59 1.49
C MET A 59 17.03 -2.70 2.33
N ALA A 60 17.79 -3.73 2.67
CA ALA A 60 17.39 -4.77 3.60
C ALA A 60 18.32 -4.74 4.81
N TYR A 61 17.74 -4.83 6.00
CA TYR A 61 18.41 -5.03 7.27
C TYR A 61 17.97 -6.37 7.84
N GLN A 62 18.53 -6.77 8.99
CA GLN A 62 18.25 -8.07 9.60
C GLN A 62 16.75 -8.33 9.80
N ASN A 63 16.02 -7.35 10.32
CA ASN A 63 14.60 -7.51 10.68
C ASN A 63 13.65 -6.64 9.87
N THR A 64 14.17 -5.79 8.97
CA THR A 64 13.34 -4.82 8.23
C THR A 64 13.81 -4.61 6.81
N ILE A 65 12.88 -4.34 5.91
CA ILE A 65 13.16 -3.98 4.52
C ILE A 65 12.59 -2.60 4.25
N ASN A 66 13.45 -1.71 3.74
CA ASN A 66 13.07 -0.38 3.28
C ASN A 66 12.64 -0.43 1.82
N TRP A 67 11.46 0.11 1.54
CA TRP A 67 10.85 0.16 0.22
C TRP A 67 10.62 1.60 -0.21
N VAL A 68 10.75 1.86 -1.52
CA VAL A 68 10.43 3.16 -2.13
C VAL A 68 9.47 2.96 -3.28
N CYS A 69 8.63 3.95 -3.56
CA CYS A 69 7.70 3.87 -4.69
C CYS A 69 8.43 3.47 -5.99
N ALA A 70 7.81 2.57 -6.75
CA ALA A 70 8.30 2.06 -8.02
C ALA A 70 7.75 2.83 -9.24
N TYR A 71 6.97 3.90 -9.04
CA TYR A 71 6.39 4.67 -10.14
C TYR A 71 7.48 5.19 -11.10
N PRO A 72 7.30 5.04 -12.43
CA PRO A 72 8.31 5.44 -13.40
C PRO A 72 8.63 6.93 -13.32
N LEU A 73 9.91 7.28 -13.48
CA LEU A 73 10.36 8.67 -13.62
C LEU A 73 9.88 9.31 -14.93
N SER A 74 9.72 8.49 -15.98
CA SER A 74 9.41 8.93 -17.33
C SER A 74 7.95 9.29 -17.55
N LYS A 75 7.07 8.91 -16.61
CA LYS A 75 5.68 9.34 -16.61
C LYS A 75 5.59 10.49 -15.62
N PRO A 76 5.41 11.75 -16.07
CA PRO A 76 5.08 12.80 -15.13
C PRO A 76 3.85 12.33 -14.36
N PRO A 77 3.85 12.39 -13.02
CA PRO A 77 2.63 12.11 -12.29
C PRO A 77 1.55 13.04 -12.84
N HIS A 78 0.37 12.51 -13.17
CA HIS A 78 -0.84 13.32 -13.26
C HIS A 78 -1.09 13.82 -11.84
N THR A 79 -0.41 14.91 -11.45
CA THR A 79 -0.14 15.23 -10.04
C THR A 79 -1.42 15.50 -9.29
N LEU A 80 -1.66 14.73 -8.22
CA LEU A 80 -2.68 15.02 -7.21
C LEU A 80 -2.13 15.82 -6.02
N ARG A 81 -0.80 15.86 -5.79
CA ARG A 81 -0.21 16.42 -4.55
C ARG A 81 1.10 17.19 -4.68
N TYR A 82 2.10 16.68 -5.41
CA TYR A 82 3.38 17.39 -5.60
C TYR A 82 4.12 16.98 -6.89
N PRO A 83 4.89 17.89 -7.50
CA PRO A 83 5.60 17.61 -8.75
C PRO A 83 6.82 16.71 -8.56
N GLY A 84 7.24 16.04 -9.64
CA GLY A 84 8.46 15.25 -9.69
C GLY A 84 8.33 13.80 -9.23
N ARG A 85 9.47 13.17 -8.92
CA ARG A 85 9.52 11.74 -8.54
C ARG A 85 8.74 11.48 -7.25
N CYS A 86 7.89 10.46 -7.28
CA CYS A 86 7.21 9.99 -6.07
C CYS A 86 8.21 9.65 -4.96
N ALA A 87 8.05 10.28 -3.81
CA ALA A 87 8.94 10.16 -2.66
C ALA A 87 8.37 9.27 -1.55
N ALA A 88 7.22 8.62 -1.78
CA ALA A 88 6.58 7.72 -0.84
C ALA A 88 7.45 6.49 -0.52
N ARG A 89 7.45 6.09 0.74
CA ARG A 89 8.23 4.97 1.27
C ARG A 89 7.42 4.18 2.28
N CYS A 90 7.80 2.92 2.44
CA CYS A 90 7.36 2.10 3.57
C CYS A 90 8.50 1.19 4.04
N ILE A 91 8.34 0.64 5.23
CA ILE A 91 9.24 -0.32 5.86
C ILE A 91 8.41 -1.53 6.24
N THR A 92 8.84 -2.73 5.87
CA THR A 92 8.25 -3.97 6.40
C THR A 92 9.17 -4.60 7.42
N ASN A 93 8.62 -5.31 8.39
CA ASN A 93 9.38 -6.11 9.35
C ASN A 93 9.21 -7.62 9.11
N ALA A 94 10.02 -8.43 9.78
CA ALA A 94 9.96 -9.90 9.70
C ALA A 94 8.66 -10.50 10.27
N SER A 95 7.97 -9.76 11.13
CA SER A 95 6.71 -10.15 11.76
C SER A 95 5.46 -9.82 10.92
N GLY A 96 5.64 -9.36 9.68
CA GLY A 96 4.53 -9.02 8.79
C GLY A 96 3.97 -7.60 8.95
N GLY A 97 4.61 -6.76 9.75
CA GLY A 97 4.18 -5.38 9.96
C GLY A 97 4.68 -4.45 8.86
N ILE A 98 3.89 -3.43 8.51
CA ILE A 98 4.25 -2.37 7.56
C ILE A 98 4.13 -0.98 8.22
N LYS A 99 5.11 -0.11 7.94
CA LYS A 99 5.13 1.28 8.39
C LYS A 99 5.31 2.22 7.21
N PHE A 100 4.43 3.20 7.06
CA PHE A 100 4.51 4.19 5.98
C PHE A 100 5.28 5.44 6.40
N SER A 101 5.95 6.07 5.43
CA SER A 101 6.58 7.38 5.66
C SER A 101 5.55 8.51 5.61
N LYS A 102 5.87 9.63 6.26
CA LYS A 102 5.07 10.87 6.23
C LYS A 102 4.76 11.41 4.83
N LYS A 103 5.58 11.10 3.82
CA LYS A 103 5.35 11.57 2.44
C LYS A 103 4.35 10.66 1.72
N PRO A 104 3.17 11.16 1.32
CA PRO A 104 2.22 10.38 0.54
C PRO A 104 2.69 10.20 -0.91
N HIS A 105 1.99 9.34 -1.65
CA HIS A 105 2.16 9.24 -3.10
C HIS A 105 1.64 10.51 -3.79
N ASN A 106 2.24 10.88 -4.92
CA ASN A 106 1.80 12.01 -5.75
C ASN A 106 1.10 11.58 -7.05
N HIS A 107 0.77 10.30 -7.17
CA HIS A 107 0.07 9.71 -8.31
C HIS A 107 -1.03 8.78 -7.81
N ALA A 108 -2.00 8.50 -8.68
CA ALA A 108 -3.01 7.49 -8.43
C ALA A 108 -2.38 6.08 -8.29
N PRO A 109 -3.05 5.14 -7.60
CA PRO A 109 -2.64 3.74 -7.57
C PRO A 109 -2.44 3.19 -8.99
N THR A 110 -1.32 2.51 -9.22
CA THR A 110 -0.99 1.96 -10.55
C THR A 110 -1.59 0.58 -10.76
N THR A 111 -1.92 -0.13 -9.68
CA THR A 111 -2.43 -1.49 -9.75
C THR A 111 -3.94 -1.46 -9.86
N VAL A 112 -4.45 -1.18 -11.07
CA VAL A 112 -5.76 -1.64 -11.49
C VAL A 112 -5.62 -3.15 -11.69
N ARG A 113 -5.99 -3.93 -10.67
CA ARG A 113 -6.40 -5.36 -10.70
C ARG A 113 -6.25 -5.96 -9.30
N THR A 114 -7.15 -5.57 -8.41
CA THR A 114 -7.50 -6.38 -7.22
C THR A 114 -9.01 -6.52 -7.08
N HIS A 115 -9.71 -6.53 -8.21
CA HIS A 115 -10.90 -7.34 -8.34
C HIS A 115 -10.47 -8.58 -9.12
N PHE A 116 -10.22 -9.67 -8.40
CA PHE A 116 -10.65 -10.96 -8.94
C PHE A 116 -12.16 -10.90 -8.76
N ASP A 117 -12.87 -10.30 -9.72
CA ASP A 117 -14.31 -10.51 -9.82
C ASP A 117 -14.45 -11.87 -10.52
N PRO A 118 -14.84 -12.95 -9.82
CA PRO A 118 -15.01 -14.27 -10.42
C PRO A 118 -16.12 -14.31 -11.49
N ALA A 119 -16.77 -13.18 -11.78
CA ALA A 119 -17.88 -13.07 -12.72
C ALA A 119 -17.44 -12.78 -14.17
N GLU A 120 -16.24 -12.23 -14.43
CA GLU A 120 -15.85 -11.85 -15.80
C GLU A 120 -15.16 -12.96 -16.61
N ASP A 121 -14.73 -14.06 -15.97
CA ASP A 121 -14.09 -15.19 -16.66
C ASP A 121 -15.10 -16.25 -17.16
N GLU A 122 -16.34 -16.26 -16.66
CA GLU A 122 -17.41 -17.16 -17.14
C GLU A 122 -17.90 -16.77 -18.54
N GLU A 123 -17.92 -15.47 -18.88
CA GLU A 123 -18.42 -14.99 -20.18
C GLU A 123 -17.48 -15.30 -21.35
N LYS A 124 -16.18 -15.56 -21.07
CA LYS A 124 -15.23 -16.00 -22.11
C LYS A 124 -15.28 -17.49 -22.40
N LEU A 125 -15.57 -18.32 -21.40
CA LEU A 125 -15.73 -19.78 -21.60
C LEU A 125 -17.03 -20.11 -22.35
N ALA A 126 -18.07 -19.28 -22.24
CA ALA A 126 -19.33 -19.47 -22.96
C ALA A 126 -19.27 -19.06 -24.44
N ASN A 127 -18.32 -18.20 -24.85
CA ASN A 127 -18.23 -17.69 -26.22
C ASN A 127 -17.24 -18.47 -27.12
N ASP A 128 -16.34 -19.27 -26.56
CA ASP A 128 -15.46 -20.17 -27.35
C ASP A 128 -16.14 -21.48 -27.77
N ASP A 129 -17.31 -21.81 -27.20
CA ASP A 129 -18.07 -23.04 -27.54
C ASP A 129 -18.93 -22.90 -28.82
N PHE A 130 -18.96 -21.72 -29.47
CA PHE A 130 -19.72 -21.49 -30.72
C PHE A 130 -18.85 -21.38 -31.98
N ALA A 131 -17.53 -21.59 -31.88
CA ALA A 131 -16.62 -21.57 -33.03
C ALA A 131 -16.30 -22.98 -33.59
N CYS A 132 -17.21 -23.94 -33.41
CA CYS A 132 -17.14 -25.24 -34.09
C CYS A 132 -18.35 -25.43 -35.01
N PHE A 133 -18.28 -24.81 -36.19
CA PHE A 133 -18.99 -25.25 -37.41
C PHE A 133 -18.12 -24.94 -38.63
#